data_AF-A0AAV0X1Y0-F1
#
_entry.id   AF-A0AAV0X1Y0-F1
#
_cell.length_a   1.000
_cell.length_b   1.000
_cell.length_c   1.000
_cell.angle_alpha   90.00
_cell.angle_beta   90.00
_cell.angle_gamma   90.00
#
_symmetry.space_group_name_H-M   'P 1'
#
loop_
_entity.id
_entity.type
_entity.pdbx_description
1 polymer ?
#
loop_
_entity_poly.entity_id
_entity_poly.type
_entity_poly.pdbx_seq_one_letter_code
_entity_poly.pdbx_strand_id
1 'polypeptide(L)'
;MASSIDCFLNLDFNGSSLFINHYKDVMNVSVDMLKAEMMVFKNCLPTNFSFDDVKKNIQKVTYPNLYKLIQQRFSNLSILNIERDITNNLKSEQILNKFNLHSRKIMLK
;
A
#
# COMPACT_ATOMS: atom_id res chain seq x y z
N MET A 1 -13.41 -0.09 0.83
CA MET A 1 -11.95 0.04 0.98
C MET A 1 -11.22 0.04 -0.36
N ALA A 2 -11.40 -0.97 -1.22
CA ALA A 2 -10.76 -1.00 -2.55
C ALA A 2 -11.13 0.23 -3.42
N SER A 3 -12.42 0.49 -3.62
CA SER A 3 -12.88 1.67 -4.38
C SER A 3 -12.40 3.02 -3.82
N SER A 4 -12.31 3.16 -2.49
CA SER A 4 -11.78 4.39 -1.88
C SER A 4 -10.26 4.55 -2.06
N ILE A 5 -9.54 3.44 -2.21
CA ILE A 5 -8.10 3.45 -2.54
C ILE A 5 -7.90 3.87 -4.01
N ASP A 6 -8.76 3.40 -4.91
CA ASP A 6 -8.74 3.80 -6.31
C ASP A 6 -9.02 5.30 -6.48
N CYS A 7 -10.01 5.83 -5.74
CA CYS A 7 -10.26 7.26 -5.66
C CYS A 7 -9.04 8.04 -5.14
N PHE A 8 -8.29 7.47 -4.19
CA PHE A 8 -7.09 8.09 -3.63
C PHE A 8 -5.93 8.16 -4.62
N LEU A 9 -5.73 7.11 -5.41
CA LEU A 9 -4.78 7.11 -6.52
C LEU A 9 -5.13 8.13 -7.61
N ASN A 10 -6.42 8.36 -7.84
CA ASN A 10 -6.92 9.38 -8.75
C ASN A 10 -6.92 10.80 -8.16
N LEU A 11 -6.36 10.97 -6.95
CA LEU A 11 -6.31 12.24 -6.22
C LEU A 11 -7.69 12.87 -5.98
N ASP A 12 -8.73 12.04 -5.87
CA ASP A 12 -10.08 12.48 -5.51
C ASP A 12 -10.31 12.35 -3.99
N PHE A 13 -10.21 13.46 -3.27
CA PHE A 13 -10.39 13.50 -1.83
C PHE A 13 -11.77 12.98 -1.37
N ASN A 14 -12.84 13.25 -2.13
CA ASN A 14 -14.20 12.93 -1.69
C ASN A 14 -14.43 11.41 -1.66
N GLY A 15 -14.09 10.71 -2.75
CA GLY A 15 -14.14 9.25 -2.81
C GLY A 15 -13.12 8.56 -1.90
N SER A 16 -12.01 9.24 -1.56
CA SER A 16 -10.93 8.71 -0.71
C SER A 16 -11.19 8.79 0.79
N SER A 17 -12.25 9.48 1.21
CA SER A 17 -12.53 9.79 2.62
C SER A 17 -12.52 8.54 3.53
N LEU A 18 -13.04 7.42 3.06
CA LEU A 18 -13.04 6.14 3.78
C LEU A 18 -11.60 5.63 4.04
N PHE A 19 -10.72 5.70 3.05
CA PHE A 19 -9.32 5.30 3.18
C PHE A 19 -8.56 6.25 4.10
N ILE A 20 -8.72 7.56 3.89
CA ILE A 20 -8.04 8.58 4.67
C ILE A 20 -8.41 8.47 6.15
N ASN A 21 -9.71 8.39 6.46
CA ASN A 21 -10.18 8.29 7.84
C ASN A 21 -9.72 7.00 8.53
N HIS A 22 -9.61 5.90 7.79
CA HIS A 22 -9.13 4.64 8.34
C HIS A 22 -7.65 4.69 8.74
N TYR A 23 -6.82 5.44 7.99
CA TYR A 23 -5.38 5.52 8.23
C TYR A 23 -4.92 6.81 8.91
N LYS A 24 -5.79 7.81 9.10
CA LYS A 24 -5.41 9.12 9.66
C LYS A 24 -4.72 8.99 11.02
N ASP A 25 -5.28 8.16 11.90
CA ASP A 25 -4.82 8.01 13.28
C ASP A 25 -3.54 7.17 13.33
N VAL A 26 -3.49 6.12 12.51
CA VAL A 26 -2.33 5.21 12.43
C VAL A 26 -1.11 5.90 11.81
N MET A 27 -1.30 6.84 10.88
CA MET A 27 -0.22 7.54 10.17
C MET A 27 0.07 8.93 10.75
N ASN A 28 -0.73 9.38 11.71
CA ASN A 28 -0.71 10.74 12.25
C ASN A 28 -0.69 11.78 11.12
N VAL A 29 -1.67 11.69 10.23
CA VAL A 29 -1.82 12.55 9.05
C VAL A 29 -2.93 13.56 9.31
N SER A 30 -2.62 14.84 9.06
CA SER A 30 -3.64 15.89 9.08
C SER A 30 -4.49 15.82 7.81
N VAL A 31 -5.79 15.66 7.97
CA VAL A 31 -6.75 15.57 6.86
C VAL A 31 -6.81 16.89 6.07
N ASP A 32 -6.72 18.03 6.76
CA ASP A 32 -6.74 19.35 6.12
C ASP A 32 -5.47 19.60 5.30
N MET A 33 -4.30 19.27 5.86
CA MET A 33 -3.02 19.38 5.14
C MET A 33 -2.98 18.40 3.96
N LEU A 34 -3.46 17.17 4.14
CA LEU A 34 -3.55 16.19 3.07
C LEU A 34 -4.46 16.68 1.93
N LYS A 35 -5.61 17.28 2.25
CA LYS A 35 -6.53 17.84 1.25
C LYS A 35 -5.86 18.95 0.45
N ALA A 36 -5.14 19.85 1.11
CA ALA A 36 -4.38 20.91 0.46
C ALA A 36 -3.26 20.32 -0.43
N GLU A 37 -2.50 19.35 0.08
CA GLU A 37 -1.45 18.65 -0.66
C GLU A 37 -2.01 17.96 -1.91
N MET A 38 -3.12 17.22 -1.80
CA MET A 38 -3.77 16.55 -2.93
C MET A 38 -4.23 17.55 -3.99
N MET A 39 -4.76 18.71 -3.58
CA MET A 39 -5.21 19.76 -4.51
C MET A 39 -4.04 20.40 -5.25
N VAL A 40 -2.99 20.79 -4.54
CA VAL A 40 -1.78 21.38 -5.14
C VAL A 40 -1.09 20.37 -6.04
N PHE A 41 -0.95 19.14 -5.58
CA PHE A 41 -0.31 18.06 -6.33
C PHE A 41 -1.06 17.73 -7.61
N LYS A 42 -2.40 17.68 -7.56
CA LYS A 42 -3.25 17.50 -8.75
C LYS A 42 -3.05 18.63 -9.77
N ASN A 43 -2.90 19.87 -9.32
CA ASN A 43 -2.63 21.01 -10.19
C ASN A 43 -1.21 20.99 -10.78
N CYS A 44 -0.25 20.37 -10.10
CA CYS A 44 1.12 20.20 -10.62
C CYS A 44 1.22 19.06 -11.65
N LEU A 45 0.21 18.21 -11.77
CA LEU A 45 0.21 17.07 -12.68
C LEU A 45 -0.43 17.43 -14.03
N PRO A 46 0.05 16.84 -15.14
CA PRO A 46 -0.63 16.93 -16.42
C PRO A 46 -2.00 16.23 -16.34
N THR A 47 -2.95 16.65 -17.18
CA THR A 47 -4.33 16.12 -17.22
C THR A 47 -4.42 14.60 -17.50
N ASN A 48 -3.35 13.99 -18.02
CA ASN A 48 -3.21 12.59 -18.37
C ASN A 48 -2.07 11.91 -17.57
N PHE A 49 -2.07 12.09 -16.25
CA PHE A 49 -1.05 11.55 -15.36
C PHE A 49 -1.13 10.02 -15.21
N SER A 50 0.04 9.38 -15.20
CA SER A 50 0.21 7.99 -14.78
C SER A 50 0.64 7.91 -13.31
N PHE A 51 0.53 6.73 -12.71
CA PHE A 51 1.06 6.47 -11.36
C PHE A 51 2.58 6.69 -11.28
N ASP A 52 3.31 6.46 -12.38
CA ASP A 52 4.75 6.74 -12.45
C ASP A 52 5.07 8.23 -12.33
N ASP A 53 4.21 9.10 -12.89
CA ASP A 53 4.34 10.55 -12.75
C ASP A 53 4.07 10.98 -11.31
N VAL A 54 3.08 10.38 -10.66
CA VAL A 54 2.79 10.59 -9.24
C VAL A 54 4.01 10.22 -8.40
N LYS A 55 4.59 9.03 -8.63
CA LYS A 55 5.75 8.55 -7.87
C LYS A 55 7.02 9.39 -8.09
N LYS A 56 7.21 9.95 -9.29
CA LYS A 56 8.36 10.79 -9.62
C LYS A 56 8.23 12.21 -9.04
N ASN A 57 7.03 12.78 -9.07
CA ASN A 57 6.78 14.16 -8.65
C ASN A 57 6.50 14.30 -7.14
N ILE A 58 6.17 13.20 -6.45
CA ILE A 58 5.88 13.25 -5.01
C ILE A 58 7.17 13.42 -4.21
N GLN A 59 7.36 14.62 -3.67
CA GLN A 59 8.51 14.95 -2.83
C GLN A 59 8.09 15.00 -1.37
N LYS A 60 8.79 14.27 -0.50
CA LYS A 60 8.54 14.25 0.96
C LYS A 60 8.59 15.65 1.59
N VAL A 61 9.43 16.54 1.05
CA VAL A 61 9.61 17.91 1.55
C VAL A 61 8.43 18.82 1.23
N THR A 62 7.73 18.56 0.12
CA THR A 62 6.62 19.40 -0.36
C THR A 62 5.26 18.81 0.00
N TYR A 63 5.15 17.48 0.02
CA TYR A 63 3.90 16.74 0.26
C TYR A 63 4.08 15.63 1.29
N PRO A 64 4.38 15.97 2.57
CA PRO A 64 4.72 14.99 3.58
C PRO A 64 3.59 14.01 3.91
N ASN A 65 2.33 14.44 3.89
CA ASN A 65 1.19 13.58 4.23
C ASN A 65 0.83 12.66 3.06
N LEU A 66 0.80 13.19 1.85
CA LEU A 66 0.56 12.44 0.63
C LEU A 66 1.67 11.40 0.42
N TYR A 67 2.93 11.78 0.64
CA TYR A 67 4.08 10.89 0.53
C TYR A 67 3.99 9.71 1.52
N LYS A 68 3.60 9.96 2.77
CA LYS A 68 3.40 8.90 3.77
C LYS A 68 2.34 7.89 3.31
N LEU A 69 1.20 8.35 2.81
CA LEU A 69 0.11 7.47 2.40
C LEU A 69 0.43 6.71 1.10
N ILE A 70 0.99 7.37 0.09
CA ILE A 70 1.33 6.72 -1.19
C ILE A 70 2.57 5.83 -1.04
N GLN A 71 3.67 6.33 -0.48
CA GLN A 71 4.93 5.59 -0.46
C GLN A 71 4.92 4.49 0.60
N GLN A 72 4.54 4.81 1.85
CA GLN A 72 4.66 3.85 2.94
C GLN A 72 3.48 2.90 3.00
N ARG A 73 2.24 3.39 2.85
CA ARG A 73 1.06 2.51 2.97
C ARG A 73 0.77 1.75 1.71
N PHE A 74 0.77 2.41 0.55
CA PHE A 74 0.46 1.69 -0.69
C PHE A 74 1.47 0.59 -0.98
N SER A 75 2.78 0.87 -0.80
CA SER A 75 3.84 -0.14 -0.99
C SER A 75 3.80 -1.26 0.06
N ASN A 76 3.56 -0.94 1.34
CA ASN A 76 3.53 -1.99 2.37
C ASN A 76 2.25 -2.82 2.28
N LEU A 77 1.12 -2.21 1.90
CA LEU A 77 -0.15 -2.90 1.74
C LEU A 77 -0.10 -3.84 0.52
N SER A 78 0.51 -3.43 -0.59
CA SER A 78 0.69 -4.31 -1.75
C SER A 78 1.59 -5.50 -1.41
N ILE A 79 2.69 -5.29 -0.68
CA ILE A 79 3.53 -6.39 -0.16
C ILE A 79 2.72 -7.35 0.71
N LEU A 80 2.01 -6.85 1.72
CA LEU A 80 1.17 -7.68 2.59
C LEU A 80 0.10 -8.47 1.82
N ASN A 81 -0.47 -7.89 0.77
CA ASN A 81 -1.50 -8.55 -0.01
C ASN A 81 -0.90 -9.67 -0.89
N ILE A 82 0.29 -9.46 -1.45
CA ILE A 82 1.05 -10.50 -2.17
C ILE A 82 1.43 -11.63 -1.22
N GLU A 83 1.98 -11.32 -0.04
CA GLU A 83 2.34 -12.32 0.96
C GLU A 83 1.13 -13.14 1.40
N ARG A 84 -0.01 -12.48 1.62
CA ARG A 84 -1.27 -13.15 1.96
C ARG A 84 -1.74 -14.07 0.84
N ASP A 85 -1.68 -13.62 -0.41
CA ASP A 85 -2.09 -14.43 -1.57
C ASP A 85 -1.19 -15.67 -1.72
N ILE A 86 0.13 -15.51 -1.63
CA ILE A 86 1.08 -16.64 -1.63
C ILE A 86 0.76 -17.62 -0.49
N THR A 87 0.51 -17.10 0.72
CA THR A 87 0.20 -17.93 1.90
C THR A 87 -1.12 -18.69 1.72
N ASN A 88 -2.15 -18.03 1.20
CA ASN A 88 -3.46 -18.64 0.95
C ASN A 88 -3.38 -19.73 -0.13
N ASN A 89 -2.50 -19.57 -1.11
CA ASN A 89 -2.29 -20.54 -2.18
C ASN A 89 -1.36 -21.70 -1.78
N LEU A 90 -0.71 -21.62 -0.61
CA LEU A 90 0.17 -22.66 -0.08
C LEU A 90 -0.64 -23.79 0.57
N LYS A 91 -0.74 -24.95 -0.08
CA LYS A 91 -1.44 -26.11 0.50
C LYS A 91 -0.57 -26.78 1.57
N SER A 92 -1.16 -27.21 2.68
CA SER A 92 -0.45 -27.92 3.76
C SER A 92 0.32 -29.15 3.26
N GLU A 93 -0.21 -29.84 2.25
CA GLU A 93 0.44 -30.98 1.60
C GLU A 93 1.76 -30.60 0.92
N GLN A 94 1.84 -29.42 0.29
CA GLN A 94 3.10 -28.93 -0.30
C GLN A 94 4.14 -28.63 0.78
N ILE A 95 3.70 -28.15 1.95
CA ILE A 95 4.58 -27.92 3.11
C ILE A 95 5.13 -29.24 3.64
N LEU A 96 4.25 -30.24 3.84
CA LEU A 96 4.64 -31.59 4.28
C LEU A 96 5.60 -32.26 3.30
N ASN A 97 5.31 -32.18 2.00
CA ASN A 97 6.18 -32.73 0.97
C ASN A 97 7.54 -32.03 0.94
N LYS A 98 7.58 -30.69 1.08
CA LYS A 98 8.84 -29.93 1.18
C LYS A 98 9.64 -30.30 2.43
N PHE A 99 8.97 -30.50 3.57
CA PHE A 99 9.61 -30.88 4.82
C PHE A 99 10.18 -32.31 4.77
N ASN A 100 9.45 -33.24 4.15
CA ASN A 100 9.87 -34.63 3.99
C ASN A 100 11.05 -34.82 3.02
N LEU A 101 11.34 -33.83 2.15
CA LEU A 101 12.55 -33.86 1.30
C LEU A 101 13.86 -33.78 2.10
N HIS A 102 13.82 -33.25 3.33
CA HIS A 102 14.98 -33.25 4.21
C HIS A 102 14.91 -34.43 5.18
N SER A 103 15.80 -35.41 5.01
CA SER A 103 15.89 -36.60 5.86
C SER A 103 16.47 -36.29 7.25
N ARG A 104 15.74 -35.56 8.10
CA ARG A 104 16.04 -35.49 9.53
C ARG A 104 15.51 -36.75 10.23
N LYS A 105 16.10 -37.91 9.91
CA LYS A 105 15.86 -39.12 10.71
C LYS A 105 16.48 -38.91 12.08
N ILE A 106 15.66 -38.83 13.13
CA ILE A 106 16.14 -38.97 14.50
C ILE A 106 16.59 -40.43 14.64
N MET A 107 17.90 -40.66 14.69
CA MET A 107 18.43 -41.96 15.08
C MET A 107 18.22 -42.11 16.59
N LEU A 108 17.26 -42.93 16.97
CA LEU A 108 17.15 -43.43 18.33
C LEU A 108 18.24 -44.49 18.50
N LYS A 109 19.24 -44.19 19.33
CA LYS A 109 20.26 -45.15 19.80
C LYS A 109 19.68 -46.02 20.91
#